data_AF-A0A401T3N5-F1
#
_entry.id   AF-A0A401T3N5-F1
#
_cell.length_a   1.000
_cell.length_b   1.000
_cell.length_c   1.000
_cell.angle_alpha   90.00
_cell.angle_beta   90.00
_cell.angle_gamma   90.00
#
_symmetry.space_group_name_H-M   'P 1'
#
loop_
_entity.id
_entity.type
_entity.pdbx_description
1 polymer ?
#
loop_
_entity_poly.entity_id
_entity_poly.type
_entity_poly.pdbx_seq_one_letter_code
_entity_poly.pdbx_strand_id
1 'polypeptide(L)'
;MVVSYLYQRSFCFVKGTNLRLSEVAIGVLLLVKVDSLRRGSYKLKKKVIHDRASIWVRMVEVVLIDFSDVHYDYVQKWLCSAVDVMSMCNLTESPNVFMMSSQGNTDIANNDLQTYLLQLSEQVEMPKGNLEVLVQASFAATLYTIKQKIDKQNLSNIQVIASKGRKATLELYIEQLFTAIYEFTFETLVIGNEGEITPQSPVKECVLLNQQRSDIWKDIRMFLAQLKGVMGEIVILKSLLIPDLFLHGFTTRTGGISYLPGLSSLNLFSSRKRRDPKAVVTENIRRLSIRAGFNPQTFCLAKVSHGNGVWSLGKPEPENYDAIVTNRKGVTLAAPGADCIPLLFADPVQHVCGVAHAGWKGTLAGVAMATVTTMTTEFGCQVKDILVAMGPCVGPCCFTLHQEAAQEFMKIEPSCVKMADSPRPSVDLRRTTRVLLECGGILSENISDDSTSSRYGAVSVCTVCHPDAFFSHIRDGSNFGTQVGFISVQG
;
A
#
# COMPACT_ATOMS: atom_id res chain seq x y z
N MET A 1 -12.80 42.32 32.42
CA MET A 1 -13.52 41.98 31.16
C MET A 1 -12.55 42.24 30.01
N VAL A 2 -11.63 41.32 29.67
CA VAL A 2 -11.70 40.46 28.46
C VAL A 2 -10.87 39.15 28.68
N VAL A 3 -10.59 38.75 29.93
CA VAL A 3 -9.74 37.55 30.23
C VAL A 3 -10.53 36.38 30.86
N SER A 4 -11.87 36.45 30.91
CA SER A 4 -12.73 35.37 31.45
C SER A 4 -13.58 34.63 30.40
N TYR A 5 -13.26 34.70 29.10
CA TYR A 5 -14.07 34.03 28.06
C TYR A 5 -13.36 32.94 27.24
N LEU A 6 -12.05 32.69 27.48
CA LEU A 6 -11.29 31.64 26.78
C LEU A 6 -10.93 30.43 27.64
N TYR A 7 -11.27 30.45 28.94
CA TYR A 7 -10.96 29.35 29.86
C TYR A 7 -12.03 28.24 29.90
N GLN A 8 -13.15 28.40 29.19
CA GLN A 8 -14.31 27.50 29.29
C GLN A 8 -14.60 26.65 28.04
N ARG A 9 -13.72 26.65 27.02
CA ARG A 9 -13.93 25.87 25.77
C ARG A 9 -12.90 24.80 25.44
N SER A 10 -11.87 24.61 26.27
CA SER A 10 -10.88 23.52 26.07
C SER A 10 -11.12 22.30 26.96
N PHE A 11 -12.18 22.29 27.77
CA PHE A 11 -12.57 21.18 28.65
C PHE A 11 -13.95 20.62 28.27
N CYS A 12 -14.10 20.20 27.02
CA CYS A 12 -15.17 19.30 26.60
C CYS A 12 -14.66 18.52 25.38
N PHE A 13 -13.73 17.58 25.58
CA PHE A 13 -13.60 16.34 24.78
C PHE A 13 -12.41 15.47 25.22
N VAL A 14 -12.21 15.20 26.52
CA VAL A 14 -11.49 14.00 26.96
C VAL A 14 -12.07 13.55 28.30
N LYS A 15 -13.14 12.76 28.27
CA LYS A 15 -13.48 11.86 29.38
C LYS A 15 -13.05 10.47 28.94
N GLY A 16 -12.02 9.94 29.59
CA GLY A 16 -11.73 8.50 29.56
C GLY A 16 -10.34 8.11 29.06
N THR A 17 -9.26 8.65 29.62
CA THR A 17 -7.98 7.93 29.77
C THR A 17 -7.14 8.60 30.86
N ASN A 18 -6.65 7.82 31.83
CA ASN A 18 -5.71 8.23 32.86
C ASN A 18 -4.37 8.65 32.24
N LEU A 19 -4.15 9.96 32.09
CA LEU A 19 -2.82 10.54 31.83
C LEU A 19 -2.34 11.24 33.09
N ARG A 20 -1.14 10.88 33.57
CA ARG A 20 -0.51 11.46 34.77
C ARG A 20 -0.20 12.94 34.52
N LEU A 21 -0.58 13.78 35.47
CA LEU A 21 -0.47 15.24 35.48
C LEU A 21 0.96 15.83 35.40
N SER A 22 2.00 15.01 35.22
CA SER A 22 3.40 15.45 35.11
C SER A 22 3.82 15.86 33.70
N GLU A 23 3.08 15.50 32.65
CA GLU A 23 3.49 15.75 31.25
C GLU A 23 2.89 17.03 30.64
N VAL A 24 1.80 17.56 31.20
CA VAL A 24 1.17 18.80 30.72
C VAL A 24 1.88 20.05 31.26
N ALA A 25 2.57 19.95 32.39
CA ALA A 25 3.19 21.09 33.06
C ALA A 25 4.46 21.63 32.37
N ILE A 26 5.17 20.81 31.59
CA ILE A 26 6.43 21.21 30.94
C ILE A 26 6.16 21.95 29.61
N GLY A 27 5.07 21.62 28.91
CA GLY A 27 4.70 22.25 27.64
C GLY A 27 4.18 23.70 27.76
N VAL A 28 3.68 24.10 28.93
CA VAL A 28 3.10 25.44 29.14
C VAL A 28 4.16 26.46 29.58
N LEU A 29 5.31 26.03 30.13
CA LEU A 29 6.35 26.96 30.60
C LEU A 29 7.17 27.61 29.46
N LEU A 30 7.15 27.06 28.25
CA LEU A 30 7.93 27.56 27.11
C LEU A 30 7.21 28.61 26.25
N LEU A 31 5.91 28.84 26.44
CA LEU A 31 5.14 29.81 25.66
C LEU A 31 5.01 31.20 26.32
N VAL A 32 5.48 31.38 27.56
CA VAL A 32 5.38 32.68 28.27
C VAL A 32 6.67 33.53 28.18
N LYS A 33 7.73 33.04 27.54
CA LYS A 33 9.04 33.74 27.51
C LYS A 33 9.42 34.33 26.15
N VAL A 34 8.46 34.57 25.25
CA VAL A 34 8.69 35.17 23.92
C VAL A 34 8.02 36.55 23.74
N ASP A 35 7.27 37.07 24.73
CA ASP A 35 6.54 38.34 24.58
C ASP A 35 7.05 39.51 25.46
N SER A 36 8.21 39.37 26.08
CA SER A 36 8.91 40.48 26.73
C SER A 36 10.31 40.59 26.17
N LEU A 37 10.45 41.35 25.07
CA LEU A 37 11.62 42.16 24.67
C LEU A 37 11.48 42.56 23.18
N ARG A 38 10.58 43.52 22.91
CA ARG A 38 10.68 44.37 21.70
C ARG A 38 11.14 45.75 22.13
N ARG A 39 12.41 46.08 21.85
CA ARG A 39 12.94 47.43 21.56
C ARG A 39 14.46 47.31 21.33
N GLY A 40 14.94 47.71 20.14
CA GLY A 40 16.38 47.94 19.90
C GLY A 40 16.91 47.27 18.64
N SER A 41 17.17 48.09 17.63
CA SER A 41 17.70 47.75 16.31
C SER A 41 19.18 47.35 16.35
N TYR A 42 19.57 46.14 15.91
CA TYR A 42 20.92 45.86 15.40
C TYR A 42 20.90 44.72 14.37
N LYS A 43 21.46 44.98 13.17
CA LYS A 43 21.84 43.97 12.18
C LYS A 43 23.04 43.18 12.70
N LEU A 44 22.92 41.87 12.86
CA LEU A 44 24.07 40.96 12.99
C LEU A 44 23.75 39.57 12.37
N LYS A 45 24.80 39.01 11.77
CA LYS A 45 24.84 37.89 10.81
C LYS A 45 24.18 36.60 11.33
N LYS A 46 23.39 35.93 10.47
CA LYS A 46 22.87 34.57 10.68
C LYS A 46 24.03 33.59 10.96
N LYS A 47 24.15 33.15 12.21
CA LYS A 47 24.90 31.95 12.60
C LYS A 47 23.87 30.86 12.87
N VAL A 48 23.93 29.80 12.09
CA VAL A 48 23.09 28.59 12.23
C VAL A 48 23.35 28.02 13.62
N ILE A 49 22.33 28.07 14.49
CA ILE A 49 22.29 27.32 15.74
C ILE A 49 21.31 26.19 15.48
N HIS A 50 21.83 24.97 15.52
CA HIS A 50 21.07 23.72 15.39
C HIS A 50 19.98 23.65 16.45
N ASP A 51 18.72 23.53 16.00
CA ASP A 51 17.63 22.97 16.79
C ASP A 51 17.95 21.50 17.11
N ARG A 52 18.38 21.23 18.33
CA ARG A 52 18.17 19.92 18.97
C ARG A 52 16.81 19.98 19.67
N ALA A 53 15.75 19.96 18.86
CA ALA A 53 14.44 19.56 19.33
C ALA A 53 14.47 18.05 19.61
N SER A 54 13.97 17.67 20.78
CA SER A 54 13.89 16.31 21.32
C SER A 54 13.33 15.32 20.30
N ILE A 55 14.21 14.51 19.70
CA ILE A 55 13.81 13.31 18.96
C ILE A 55 13.24 12.37 20.01
N TRP A 56 11.92 12.16 20.00
CA TRP A 56 11.31 11.04 20.70
C TRP A 56 11.83 9.77 20.03
N VAL A 57 12.91 9.19 20.57
CA VAL A 57 13.45 7.92 20.08
C VAL A 57 12.38 6.87 20.40
N ARG A 58 11.67 6.41 19.37
CA ARG A 58 10.68 5.34 19.51
C ARG A 58 11.36 4.10 20.07
N MET A 59 10.68 3.41 20.98
CA MET A 59 11.19 2.16 21.53
C MET A 59 11.21 1.08 20.44
N VAL A 60 12.25 0.26 20.48
CA VAL A 60 12.42 -0.91 19.60
C VAL A 60 11.49 -2.01 20.09
N GLU A 61 10.58 -2.43 19.23
CA GLU A 61 9.56 -3.45 19.52
C GLU A 61 10.02 -4.84 19.10
N VAL A 62 10.86 -4.90 18.06
CA VAL A 62 11.32 -6.13 17.42
C VAL A 62 12.84 -6.07 17.24
N VAL A 63 13.53 -7.16 17.57
CA VAL A 63 14.96 -7.34 17.27
C VAL A 63 15.13 -8.53 16.34
N LEU A 64 15.81 -8.34 15.21
CA LEU A 64 16.19 -9.39 14.28
C LEU A 64 17.70 -9.65 14.39
N ILE A 65 18.10 -10.87 14.70
CA ILE A 65 19.51 -11.27 14.75
C ILE A 65 19.79 -12.20 13.58
N ASP A 66 20.58 -11.74 12.60
CA ASP A 66 20.94 -12.53 11.41
C ASP A 66 22.13 -13.45 11.70
N PHE A 67 21.95 -14.74 11.45
CA PHE A 67 23.00 -15.77 11.52
C PHE A 67 23.36 -16.32 10.13
N SER A 68 22.80 -15.76 9.06
CA SER A 68 22.86 -16.37 7.71
C SER A 68 24.26 -16.47 7.12
N ASP A 69 25.26 -15.74 7.61
CA ASP A 69 26.66 -15.82 7.16
C ASP A 69 27.65 -16.03 8.33
N VAL A 70 27.13 -16.44 9.48
CA VAL A 70 27.94 -16.70 10.67
C VAL A 70 28.41 -18.15 10.64
N HIS A 71 29.72 -18.35 10.54
CA HIS A 71 30.31 -19.69 10.63
C HIS A 71 30.03 -20.32 12.00
N TYR A 72 29.83 -21.64 12.04
CA TYR A 72 29.38 -22.38 13.22
C TYR A 72 30.21 -22.10 14.48
N ASP A 73 31.54 -22.10 14.34
CA ASP A 73 32.50 -21.85 15.43
C ASP A 73 32.33 -20.46 16.09
N TYR A 74 31.68 -19.51 15.42
CA TYR A 74 31.47 -18.16 15.92
C TYR A 74 30.03 -17.89 16.37
N VAL A 75 29.10 -18.84 16.22
CA VAL A 75 27.67 -18.65 16.52
C VAL A 75 27.43 -18.23 17.98
N GLN A 76 28.11 -18.89 18.94
CA GLN A 76 27.96 -18.55 20.36
C GLN A 76 28.49 -17.13 20.64
N LYS A 77 29.71 -16.80 20.17
CA LYS A 77 30.29 -15.46 20.32
C LYS A 77 29.40 -14.40 19.68
N TRP A 78 28.84 -14.70 18.50
CA TRP A 78 27.94 -13.82 17.76
C TRP A 78 26.67 -13.51 18.55
N LEU A 79 26.06 -14.54 19.14
CA LEU A 79 24.88 -14.37 19.98
C LEU A 79 25.20 -13.49 21.21
N CYS A 80 26.32 -13.74 21.91
CA CYS A 80 26.72 -12.91 23.04
C CYS A 80 26.89 -11.44 22.64
N SER A 81 27.61 -11.17 21.55
CA SER A 81 27.79 -9.79 21.05
C SER A 81 26.49 -9.15 20.59
N ALA A 82 25.54 -9.92 20.03
CA ALA A 82 24.23 -9.41 19.68
C ALA A 82 23.43 -9.01 20.93
N VAL A 83 23.49 -9.81 22.01
CA VAL A 83 22.84 -9.50 23.29
C VAL A 83 23.45 -8.26 23.94
N ASP A 84 24.78 -8.09 23.88
CA ASP A 84 25.44 -6.87 24.36
C ASP A 84 24.94 -5.63 23.60
N VAL A 85 24.82 -5.70 22.28
CA VAL A 85 24.25 -4.62 21.47
C VAL A 85 22.79 -4.35 21.84
N MET A 86 21.99 -5.40 22.05
CA MET A 86 20.59 -5.26 22.48
C MET A 86 20.47 -4.52 23.81
N SER A 87 21.39 -4.73 24.75
CA SER A 87 21.42 -4.01 26.04
C SER A 87 21.62 -2.50 25.89
N MET A 88 22.19 -2.06 24.76
CA MET A 88 22.39 -0.65 24.43
C MET A 88 21.21 -0.04 23.66
N CYS A 89 20.27 -0.87 23.18
CA CYS A 89 19.08 -0.41 22.47
C CYS A 89 17.98 0.06 23.42
N ASN A 90 17.17 1.03 22.99
CA ASN A 90 15.97 1.47 23.71
C ASN A 90 14.81 0.48 23.48
N LEU A 91 14.91 -0.72 24.05
CA LEU A 91 13.91 -1.79 23.89
C LEU A 91 12.62 -1.49 24.67
N THR A 92 11.49 -2.03 24.20
CA THR A 92 10.27 -2.11 25.01
C THR A 92 10.47 -3.06 26.21
N GLU A 93 9.56 -3.04 27.17
CA GLU A 93 9.61 -3.95 28.33
C GLU A 93 9.54 -5.45 27.96
N SER A 94 8.95 -5.76 26.79
CA SER A 94 8.81 -7.12 26.27
C SER A 94 9.02 -7.15 24.75
N PRO A 95 10.28 -7.06 24.28
CA PRO A 95 10.57 -7.05 22.85
C PRO A 95 10.32 -8.42 22.23
N ASN A 96 10.01 -8.45 20.93
CA ASN A 96 9.99 -9.68 20.13
C ASN A 96 11.37 -9.87 19.49
N VAL A 97 12.10 -10.90 19.90
CA VAL A 97 13.43 -11.24 19.38
C VAL A 97 13.31 -12.41 18.41
N PHE A 98 13.82 -12.24 17.20
CA PHE A 98 13.88 -13.28 16.18
C PHE A 98 15.34 -13.58 15.83
N MET A 99 15.79 -14.81 16.11
CA MET A 99 17.05 -15.33 15.58
C MET A 99 16.76 -15.94 14.21
N MET A 100 17.36 -15.40 13.14
CA MET A 100 17.01 -15.77 11.78
C MET A 100 18.18 -16.31 10.98
N SER A 101 17.92 -17.36 10.19
CA SER A 101 18.86 -17.90 9.20
C SER A 101 18.11 -18.51 8.01
N SER A 102 18.84 -18.89 6.96
CA SER A 102 18.30 -19.60 5.79
C SER A 102 19.17 -20.79 5.39
N GLN A 103 18.54 -21.84 4.85
CA GLN A 103 19.14 -23.17 4.65
C GLN A 103 20.33 -23.22 3.67
N GLY A 104 20.59 -22.17 2.89
CA GLY A 104 21.57 -22.19 1.79
C GLY A 104 23.02 -21.91 2.17
N ASN A 105 23.32 -21.61 3.44
CA ASN A 105 24.61 -21.00 3.83
C ASN A 105 25.39 -21.73 4.94
N THR A 106 24.95 -22.90 5.42
CA THR A 106 25.65 -23.60 6.51
C THR A 106 25.94 -25.06 6.14
N ASP A 107 27.16 -25.53 6.43
CA ASP A 107 27.59 -26.94 6.32
C ASP A 107 26.87 -27.90 7.30
N ILE A 108 25.75 -27.47 7.88
CA ILE A 108 25.03 -28.11 8.98
C ILE A 108 23.61 -28.39 8.54
N ALA A 109 23.10 -29.59 8.84
CA ALA A 109 21.70 -29.91 8.61
C ALA A 109 20.82 -28.98 9.47
N ASN A 110 19.84 -28.32 8.87
CA ASN A 110 19.11 -27.18 9.46
C ASN A 110 18.44 -27.44 10.83
N ASN A 111 17.99 -28.68 11.06
CA ASN A 111 17.43 -29.10 12.34
C ASN A 111 18.47 -28.98 13.46
N ASP A 112 19.75 -29.17 13.15
CA ASP A 112 20.85 -29.06 14.08
C ASP A 112 21.12 -27.59 14.42
N LEU A 113 21.08 -26.67 13.44
CA LEU A 113 21.28 -25.23 13.69
C LEU A 113 20.14 -24.61 14.51
N GLN A 114 18.89 -24.91 14.19
CA GLN A 114 17.75 -24.37 14.95
C GLN A 114 17.76 -24.88 16.39
N THR A 115 18.01 -26.18 16.59
CA THR A 115 18.12 -26.78 17.93
C THR A 115 19.30 -26.19 18.70
N TYR A 116 20.44 -25.99 18.02
CA TYR A 116 21.62 -25.39 18.63
C TYR A 116 21.40 -23.95 19.07
N LEU A 117 20.77 -23.09 18.24
CA LEU A 117 20.45 -21.71 18.60
C LEU A 117 19.49 -21.64 19.79
N LEU A 118 18.50 -22.54 19.85
CA LEU A 118 17.60 -22.64 21.00
C LEU A 118 18.36 -23.01 22.28
N GLN A 119 19.21 -24.04 22.24
CA GLN A 119 20.04 -24.44 23.38
C GLN A 119 20.99 -23.33 23.84
N LEU A 120 21.62 -22.61 22.90
CA LEU A 120 22.48 -21.48 23.22
C LEU A 120 21.70 -20.33 23.86
N SER A 121 20.46 -20.09 23.41
CA SER A 121 19.63 -19.01 23.98
C SER A 121 19.23 -19.25 25.43
N GLU A 122 19.22 -20.50 25.90
CA GLU A 122 19.01 -20.84 27.31
C GLU A 122 20.25 -20.58 28.17
N GLN A 123 21.43 -20.47 27.55
CA GLN A 123 22.71 -20.25 28.22
C GLN A 123 23.11 -18.76 28.29
N VAL A 124 22.39 -17.89 27.59
CA VAL A 124 22.65 -16.44 27.53
C VAL A 124 21.48 -15.69 28.14
N GLU A 125 21.76 -14.62 28.90
CA GLU A 125 20.71 -13.79 29.51
C GLU A 125 20.00 -12.93 28.45
N MET A 126 18.96 -13.50 27.83
CA MET A 126 18.11 -12.81 26.88
C MET A 126 17.16 -11.81 27.59
N PRO A 127 16.80 -10.68 26.95
CA PRO A 127 15.81 -9.77 27.52
C PRO A 127 14.48 -10.48 27.75
N LYS A 128 13.76 -10.08 28.81
CA LYS A 128 12.43 -10.61 29.12
C LYS A 128 11.47 -10.26 27.99
N GLY A 129 11.13 -11.23 27.15
CA GLY A 129 10.33 -11.00 25.95
C GLY A 129 10.01 -12.30 25.23
N ASN A 130 9.49 -12.18 24.02
CA ASN A 130 9.25 -13.33 23.16
C ASN A 130 10.52 -13.62 22.34
N LEU A 131 11.04 -14.83 22.41
CA LEU A 131 12.17 -15.27 21.58
C LEU A 131 11.70 -16.39 20.65
N GLU A 132 12.02 -16.24 19.36
CA GLU A 132 11.77 -17.27 18.37
C GLU A 132 12.97 -17.46 17.44
N VAL A 133 13.33 -18.73 17.17
CA VAL A 133 14.36 -19.09 16.20
C VAL A 133 13.68 -19.52 14.90
N LEU A 134 14.01 -18.86 13.80
CA LEU A 134 13.43 -19.08 12.48
C LEU A 134 14.50 -19.44 11.45
N VAL A 135 14.52 -20.72 11.08
CA VAL A 135 15.37 -21.24 10.00
C VAL A 135 14.46 -21.80 8.90
N GLN A 136 14.37 -21.10 7.78
CA GLN A 136 13.49 -21.47 6.66
C GLN A 136 14.29 -21.76 5.39
N ALA A 137 13.67 -22.48 4.45
CA ALA A 137 14.25 -22.91 3.17
C ALA A 137 14.88 -21.77 2.35
N SER A 138 14.42 -20.54 2.52
CA SER A 138 15.03 -19.36 1.92
C SER A 138 14.91 -18.13 2.81
N PHE A 139 15.69 -17.11 2.49
CA PHE A 139 15.72 -15.89 3.30
C PHE A 139 14.43 -15.07 3.13
N ALA A 140 13.85 -15.06 1.91
CA ALA A 140 12.51 -14.51 1.67
C ALA A 140 11.46 -15.19 2.55
N ALA A 141 11.51 -16.52 2.71
CA ALA A 141 10.59 -17.26 3.57
C ALA A 141 10.71 -16.86 5.05
N THR A 142 11.95 -16.73 5.54
CA THR A 142 12.23 -16.29 6.91
C THR A 142 11.67 -14.90 7.18
N LEU A 143 12.00 -13.91 6.34
CA LEU A 143 11.53 -12.53 6.52
C LEU A 143 10.01 -12.39 6.34
N TYR A 144 9.41 -13.12 5.39
CA TYR A 144 7.96 -13.09 5.22
C TYR A 144 7.23 -13.67 6.44
N THR A 145 7.76 -14.74 7.04
CA THR A 145 7.22 -15.33 8.28
C THR A 145 7.32 -14.36 9.44
N ILE A 146 8.47 -13.70 9.60
CA ILE A 146 8.67 -12.64 10.62
C ILE A 146 7.65 -11.52 10.39
N LYS A 147 7.50 -11.05 9.15
CA LYS A 147 6.54 -10.01 8.78
C LYS A 147 5.11 -10.36 9.21
N GLN A 148 4.67 -11.59 8.94
CA GLN A 148 3.34 -12.06 9.35
C GLN A 148 3.15 -12.01 10.88
N LYS A 149 4.19 -12.39 11.64
CA LYS A 149 4.15 -12.38 13.11
C LYS A 149 4.11 -10.97 13.68
N ILE A 150 4.93 -10.05 13.17
CA ILE A 150 4.94 -8.66 13.64
C ILE A 150 3.67 -7.92 13.22
N ASP A 151 3.09 -8.25 12.07
CA ASP A 151 1.83 -7.67 11.62
C ASP A 151 0.65 -8.08 12.48
N LYS A 152 0.61 -9.34 12.92
CA LYS A 152 -0.40 -9.85 13.87
C LYS A 152 -0.39 -9.07 15.19
N GLN A 153 0.77 -8.56 15.58
CA GLN A 153 0.97 -7.74 16.79
C GLN A 153 0.97 -6.23 16.50
N ASN A 154 0.75 -5.81 15.24
CA ASN A 154 0.79 -4.43 14.79
C ASN A 154 2.11 -3.68 15.11
N LEU A 155 3.24 -4.39 15.14
CA LEU A 155 4.55 -3.79 15.42
C LEU A 155 5.14 -3.16 14.14
N SER A 156 6.06 -2.21 14.32
CA SER A 156 6.70 -1.50 13.20
C SER A 156 8.13 -1.03 13.45
N ASN A 157 8.59 -0.91 14.70
CA ASN A 157 9.95 -0.44 14.98
C ASN A 157 10.89 -1.64 15.18
N ILE A 158 11.83 -1.82 14.27
CA ILE A 158 12.62 -3.04 14.13
C ILE A 158 14.11 -2.70 14.17
N GLN A 159 14.83 -3.27 15.13
CA GLN A 159 16.29 -3.26 15.18
C GLN A 159 16.83 -4.52 14.50
N VAL A 160 17.77 -4.36 13.58
CA VAL A 160 18.46 -5.47 12.90
C VAL A 160 19.91 -5.52 13.38
N ILE A 161 20.34 -6.70 13.81
CA ILE A 161 21.73 -7.00 14.16
C ILE A 161 22.22 -8.02 13.13
N ALA A 162 23.19 -7.63 12.32
CA ALA A 162 23.67 -8.46 11.22
C ALA A 162 25.16 -8.25 10.96
N SER A 163 25.77 -9.12 10.17
CA SER A 163 27.12 -8.89 9.68
C SER A 163 27.16 -7.68 8.75
N LYS A 164 28.32 -7.05 8.70
CA LYS A 164 28.60 -5.98 7.73
C LYS A 164 28.31 -6.41 6.29
N GLY A 165 28.63 -7.65 5.92
CA GLY A 165 28.41 -8.18 4.57
C GLY A 165 26.93 -8.36 4.23
N ARG A 166 26.08 -8.54 5.24
CA ARG A 166 24.64 -8.81 5.08
C ARG A 166 23.79 -7.56 4.94
N LYS A 167 24.22 -6.40 5.46
CA LYS A 167 23.40 -5.18 5.51
C LYS A 167 22.74 -4.83 4.17
N ALA A 168 23.52 -4.71 3.09
CA ALA A 168 22.98 -4.33 1.78
C ALA A 168 22.01 -5.38 1.20
N THR A 169 22.24 -6.67 1.51
CA THR A 169 21.33 -7.76 1.14
C THR A 169 20.00 -7.65 1.88
N LEU A 170 20.06 -7.45 3.20
CA LEU A 170 18.89 -7.26 4.06
C LEU A 170 18.05 -6.06 3.62
N GLU A 171 18.69 -4.93 3.34
CA GLU A 171 18.02 -3.72 2.86
C GLU A 171 17.23 -3.98 1.57
N LEU A 172 17.77 -4.76 0.63
CA LEU A 172 17.04 -5.10 -0.60
C LEU A 172 15.85 -6.03 -0.34
N TYR A 173 15.98 -7.04 0.53
CA TYR A 173 14.83 -7.85 0.94
C TYR A 173 13.77 -7.00 1.64
N ILE A 174 14.18 -6.10 2.52
CA ILE A 174 13.30 -5.20 3.27
C ILE A 174 12.54 -4.27 2.33
N GLU A 175 13.22 -3.68 1.35
CA GLU A 175 12.60 -2.82 0.33
C GLU A 175 11.46 -3.54 -0.43
N GLN A 176 11.61 -4.85 -0.65
CA GLN A 176 10.64 -5.64 -1.42
C GLN A 176 9.54 -6.28 -0.59
N LEU A 177 9.84 -6.69 0.64
CA LEU A 177 8.93 -7.43 1.52
C LEU A 177 8.26 -6.56 2.58
N PHE A 178 8.73 -5.33 2.79
CA PHE A 178 8.15 -4.39 3.77
C PHE A 178 7.77 -3.07 3.08
N THR A 179 7.06 -2.21 3.80
CA THR A 179 6.69 -0.87 3.35
C THR A 179 7.24 0.18 4.29
N ALA A 180 7.03 1.47 3.99
CA ALA A 180 7.48 2.56 4.85
C ALA A 180 6.75 2.67 6.19
N ILE A 181 5.79 1.78 6.48
CA ILE A 181 5.20 1.66 7.81
C ILE A 181 6.22 1.12 8.81
N TYR A 182 7.15 0.27 8.35
CA TYR A 182 8.16 -0.35 9.21
C TYR A 182 9.41 0.54 9.23
N GLU A 183 9.88 0.84 10.43
CA GLU A 183 11.08 1.61 10.68
C GLU A 183 12.19 0.64 11.05
N PHE A 184 13.19 0.49 10.17
CA PHE A 184 14.33 -0.39 10.39
C PHE A 184 15.57 0.41 10.80
N THR A 185 16.20 0.01 11.90
CA THR A 185 17.53 0.45 12.32
C THR A 185 18.50 -0.72 12.22
N PHE A 186 19.77 -0.44 11.93
CA PHE A 186 20.80 -1.47 11.74
C PHE A 186 21.98 -1.25 12.67
N GLU A 187 22.39 -2.31 13.33
CA GLU A 187 23.66 -2.44 14.01
C GLU A 187 24.46 -3.54 13.31
N THR A 188 25.67 -3.19 12.86
CA THR A 188 26.51 -4.12 12.10
C THR A 188 27.71 -4.57 12.92
N LEU A 189 27.91 -5.89 12.99
CA LEU A 189 29.05 -6.52 13.64
C LEU A 189 30.08 -6.99 12.61
N VAL A 190 31.34 -7.00 13.01
CA VAL A 190 32.46 -7.53 12.21
C VAL A 190 33.15 -8.64 12.99
N ILE A 191 33.36 -9.78 12.34
CA ILE A 191 34.19 -10.88 12.86
C ILE A 191 35.63 -10.59 12.43
N GLY A 192 36.50 -10.31 13.40
CA GLY A 192 37.93 -10.09 13.20
C GLY A 192 38.69 -11.39 12.92
N ASN A 193 39.96 -11.26 12.52
CA ASN A 193 40.80 -12.41 12.14
C ASN A 193 41.05 -13.40 13.29
N GLU A 194 40.96 -12.94 14.54
CA GLU A 194 41.10 -13.77 15.76
C GLU A 194 39.75 -14.23 16.32
N GLY A 195 38.65 -14.00 15.58
CA GLY A 195 37.30 -14.36 16.00
C GLY A 195 36.69 -13.42 17.04
N GLU A 196 37.28 -12.24 17.26
CA GLU A 196 36.67 -11.15 18.01
C GLU A 196 35.50 -10.55 17.24
N ILE A 197 34.40 -10.24 17.92
CA ILE A 197 33.21 -9.66 17.29
C ILE A 197 33.00 -8.28 17.88
N THR A 198 33.06 -7.25 17.03
CA THR A 198 32.98 -5.86 17.48
C THR A 198 31.92 -5.08 16.69
N PRO A 199 31.15 -4.18 17.36
CA PRO A 199 30.34 -3.19 16.65
C PRO A 199 31.22 -2.26 15.83
N GLN A 200 30.79 -1.92 14.61
CA GLN A 200 31.52 -0.98 13.76
C GLN A 200 30.75 0.32 13.53
N SER A 201 31.45 1.46 13.67
CA SER A 201 30.97 2.79 13.26
C SER A 201 30.63 2.86 11.76
N PRO A 202 29.75 3.77 11.31
CA PRO A 202 29.35 3.86 9.91
C PRO A 202 30.55 4.16 9.00
N VAL A 203 30.90 3.22 8.13
CA VAL A 203 31.90 3.37 7.06
C VAL A 203 31.30 2.86 5.75
N LYS A 204 31.77 3.43 4.63
CA LYS A 204 31.43 3.19 3.21
C LYS A 204 30.51 1.98 2.94
N GLU A 205 29.31 2.27 2.43
CA GLU A 205 28.28 1.27 2.09
C GLU A 205 28.82 0.15 1.20
N CYS A 206 28.45 -1.09 1.52
CA CYS A 206 28.71 -2.25 0.68
C CYS A 206 27.74 -2.23 -0.51
N VAL A 207 28.27 -2.19 -1.73
CA VAL A 207 27.44 -2.16 -2.95
C VAL A 207 27.24 -3.59 -3.45
N LEU A 208 25.99 -4.04 -3.56
CA LEU A 208 25.67 -5.33 -4.16
C LEU A 208 26.08 -5.39 -5.63
N LEU A 209 26.58 -6.55 -6.04
CA LEU A 209 26.79 -6.89 -7.46
C LEU A 209 25.45 -7.19 -8.14
N ASN A 210 25.39 -7.04 -9.47
CA ASN A 210 24.16 -7.31 -10.24
C ASN A 210 23.68 -8.76 -10.09
N GLN A 211 24.61 -9.72 -9.99
CA GLN A 211 24.29 -11.12 -9.76
C GLN A 211 23.57 -11.32 -8.42
N GLN A 212 24.12 -10.76 -7.33
CA GLN A 212 23.51 -10.84 -5.99
C GLN A 212 22.11 -10.23 -5.97
N ARG A 213 21.90 -9.08 -6.62
CA ARG A 213 20.56 -8.50 -6.78
C ARG A 213 19.60 -9.48 -7.49
N SER A 214 20.03 -10.05 -8.61
CA SER A 214 19.25 -11.02 -9.38
C SER A 214 18.84 -12.24 -8.55
N ASP A 215 19.76 -12.76 -7.74
CA ASP A 215 19.54 -13.92 -6.87
C ASP A 215 18.53 -13.60 -5.75
N ILE A 216 18.62 -12.43 -5.12
CA ILE A 216 17.64 -11.96 -4.12
C ILE A 216 16.25 -11.85 -4.75
N TRP A 217 16.16 -11.24 -5.93
CA TRP A 217 14.90 -11.14 -6.67
C TRP A 217 14.34 -12.50 -7.05
N LYS A 218 15.21 -13.46 -7.41
CA LYS A 218 14.82 -14.84 -7.72
C LYS A 218 14.26 -15.54 -6.49
N ASP A 219 14.92 -15.42 -5.33
CA ASP A 219 14.43 -15.98 -4.06
C ASP A 219 13.02 -15.47 -3.75
N ILE A 220 12.84 -14.15 -3.69
CA ILE A 220 11.54 -13.53 -3.38
C ILE A 220 10.45 -14.01 -4.34
N ARG A 221 10.71 -14.00 -5.65
CA ARG A 221 9.72 -14.44 -6.65
C ARG A 221 9.38 -15.92 -6.51
N MET A 222 10.38 -16.79 -6.36
CA MET A 222 10.15 -18.22 -6.22
C MET A 222 9.37 -18.53 -4.94
N PHE A 223 9.74 -17.89 -3.83
CA PHE A 223 9.03 -18.03 -2.56
C PHE A 223 7.57 -17.58 -2.68
N LEU A 224 7.29 -16.38 -3.19
CA LEU A 224 5.91 -15.87 -3.29
C LEU A 224 5.06 -16.67 -4.30
N ALA A 225 5.66 -17.15 -5.39
CA ALA A 225 4.97 -17.96 -6.40
C ALA A 225 4.47 -19.30 -5.84
N GLN A 226 5.12 -19.85 -4.81
CA GLN A 226 4.72 -21.13 -4.20
C GLN A 226 3.56 -21.00 -3.21
N LEU A 227 3.25 -19.77 -2.75
CA LEU A 227 2.19 -19.54 -1.77
C LEU A 227 0.83 -19.89 -2.37
N LYS A 228 -0.05 -20.52 -1.58
CA LYS A 228 -1.44 -20.74 -2.00
C LYS A 228 -2.23 -19.45 -1.89
N GLY A 229 -3.26 -19.31 -2.73
CA GLY A 229 -4.21 -18.21 -2.58
C GLY A 229 -4.86 -18.25 -1.19
N VAL A 230 -5.01 -17.10 -0.54
CA VAL A 230 -5.56 -17.02 0.83
C VAL A 230 -7.05 -17.30 0.84
N MET A 231 -7.78 -16.85 -0.17
CA MET A 231 -9.24 -16.95 -0.23
C MET A 231 -9.74 -17.08 -1.66
N GLY A 232 -10.44 -18.18 -1.96
CA GLY A 232 -11.11 -18.42 -3.24
C GLY A 232 -10.16 -18.42 -4.45
N GLU A 233 -10.76 -18.53 -5.63
CA GLU A 233 -10.06 -18.42 -6.92
C GLU A 233 -10.16 -17.01 -7.50
N ILE A 234 -9.31 -16.68 -8.46
CA ILE A 234 -9.38 -15.38 -9.14
C ILE A 234 -10.67 -15.33 -9.99
N VAL A 235 -11.58 -14.43 -9.61
CA VAL A 235 -12.81 -14.14 -10.34
C VAL A 235 -12.70 -12.79 -11.04
N ILE A 236 -12.99 -12.80 -12.35
CA ILE A 236 -13.00 -11.64 -13.24
C ILE A 236 -14.41 -11.48 -13.80
N LEU A 237 -15.03 -10.33 -13.53
CA LEU A 237 -16.32 -9.96 -14.11
C LEU A 237 -16.10 -9.33 -15.48
N LYS A 238 -16.84 -9.77 -16.49
CA LYS A 238 -16.76 -9.24 -17.86
C LYS A 238 -18.05 -8.54 -18.24
N SER A 239 -17.94 -7.46 -19.00
CA SER A 239 -19.10 -6.81 -19.61
C SER A 239 -19.44 -7.54 -20.91
N LEU A 240 -20.73 -7.75 -21.17
CA LEU A 240 -21.21 -8.29 -22.44
C LEU A 240 -21.13 -7.26 -23.59
N LEU A 241 -20.93 -5.98 -23.25
CA LEU A 241 -20.87 -4.90 -24.23
C LEU A 241 -19.50 -4.83 -24.91
N ILE A 242 -18.42 -5.08 -24.16
CA ILE A 242 -17.06 -4.95 -24.68
C ILE A 242 -16.70 -6.23 -25.46
N PRO A 243 -16.42 -6.15 -26.77
CA PRO A 243 -16.18 -7.32 -27.61
C PRO A 243 -14.84 -8.00 -27.29
N ASP A 244 -14.70 -9.27 -27.68
CA ASP A 244 -13.52 -10.10 -27.41
C ASP A 244 -12.22 -9.59 -28.07
N LEU A 245 -12.32 -8.65 -29.01
CA LEU A 245 -11.19 -7.86 -29.51
C LEU A 245 -10.40 -7.21 -28.35
N PHE A 246 -11.06 -6.93 -27.23
CA PHE A 246 -10.46 -6.40 -26.03
C PHE A 246 -10.44 -7.46 -24.92
N LEU A 247 -9.23 -7.78 -24.46
CA LEU A 247 -9.05 -8.48 -23.20
C LEU A 247 -9.42 -7.51 -22.08
N HIS A 248 -10.46 -7.82 -21.31
CA HIS A 248 -10.95 -6.90 -20.29
C HIS A 248 -11.57 -7.63 -19.09
N GLY A 249 -11.77 -6.88 -18.01
CA GLY A 249 -12.62 -7.29 -16.90
C GLY A 249 -12.41 -6.47 -15.63
N PHE A 250 -13.19 -6.80 -14.62
CA PHE A 250 -13.12 -6.22 -13.28
C PHE A 250 -12.78 -7.33 -12.28
N THR A 251 -11.74 -7.11 -11.49
CA THR A 251 -11.32 -8.11 -10.50
C THR A 251 -12.18 -8.04 -9.24
N THR A 252 -12.33 -9.20 -8.61
CA THR A 252 -12.79 -9.34 -7.23
C THR A 252 -11.58 -9.38 -6.28
N ARG A 253 -11.83 -9.53 -4.98
CA ARG A 253 -10.78 -9.63 -3.95
C ARG A 253 -10.21 -11.04 -3.75
N THR A 254 -10.68 -12.06 -4.47
CA THR A 254 -10.30 -13.48 -4.27
C THR A 254 -9.11 -13.92 -5.15
N GLY A 255 -8.39 -14.97 -4.70
CA GLY A 255 -7.34 -15.65 -5.46
C GLY A 255 -5.91 -15.11 -5.30
N GLY A 256 -5.68 -14.13 -4.43
CA GLY A 256 -4.35 -13.58 -4.17
C GLY A 256 -3.67 -14.08 -2.90
N ILE A 257 -2.49 -13.55 -2.60
CA ILE A 257 -1.63 -13.97 -1.49
C ILE A 257 -1.51 -12.95 -0.36
N SER A 258 -2.20 -11.82 -0.45
CA SER A 258 -2.23 -10.82 0.64
C SER A 258 -3.02 -11.40 1.81
N TYR A 259 -2.44 -11.39 3.02
CA TYR A 259 -3.00 -12.09 4.18
C TYR A 259 -3.69 -11.20 5.21
N LEU A 260 -3.45 -9.89 5.18
CA LEU A 260 -4.06 -8.97 6.17
C LEU A 260 -5.56 -8.85 5.92
N PRO A 261 -6.44 -8.87 6.94
CA PRO A 261 -7.89 -8.95 6.76
C PRO A 261 -8.48 -7.92 5.77
N GLY A 262 -8.08 -6.66 5.87
CA GLY A 262 -8.55 -5.60 4.96
C GLY A 262 -7.88 -5.62 3.57
N LEU A 263 -6.76 -6.32 3.41
CA LEU A 263 -5.99 -6.45 2.16
C LEU A 263 -6.16 -7.81 1.49
N SER A 264 -6.78 -8.77 2.18
CA SER A 264 -6.88 -10.14 1.70
C SER A 264 -7.95 -10.27 0.62
N SER A 265 -7.71 -10.89 -0.54
CA SER A 265 -6.53 -11.70 -0.90
C SER A 265 -5.78 -11.17 -2.13
N LEU A 266 -6.50 -10.78 -3.19
CA LEU A 266 -5.96 -10.27 -4.45
C LEU A 266 -5.87 -8.75 -4.44
N ASN A 267 -5.07 -8.20 -3.52
CA ASN A 267 -4.78 -6.78 -3.52
C ASN A 267 -3.82 -6.43 -4.69
N LEU A 268 -4.21 -5.47 -5.51
CA LEU A 268 -3.47 -5.09 -6.72
C LEU A 268 -2.81 -3.70 -6.62
N PHE A 269 -2.71 -3.17 -5.40
CA PHE A 269 -2.08 -1.86 -5.15
C PHE A 269 -1.24 -1.85 -3.88
N SER A 270 -0.01 -1.32 -3.97
CA SER A 270 0.85 -1.09 -2.81
C SER A 270 1.10 0.40 -2.64
N SER A 271 1.21 0.85 -1.39
CA SER A 271 1.61 2.22 -1.08
C SER A 271 2.45 2.26 0.20
N ARG A 272 3.22 3.34 0.35
CA ARG A 272 4.02 3.60 1.57
C ARG A 272 3.18 3.67 2.85
N LYS A 273 1.87 3.88 2.75
CA LYS A 273 0.94 4.05 3.88
C LYS A 273 0.17 2.76 4.24
N ARG A 274 0.42 1.64 3.55
CA ARG A 274 -0.24 0.34 3.83
C ARG A 274 0.81 -0.75 4.06
N ARG A 275 0.41 -1.85 4.70
CA ARG A 275 1.30 -2.94 5.09
C ARG A 275 1.56 -3.99 3.99
N ASP A 276 0.85 -3.94 2.86
CA ASP A 276 1.06 -4.90 1.77
C ASP A 276 2.23 -4.46 0.86
N PRO A 277 3.31 -5.24 0.76
CA PRO A 277 4.52 -4.81 0.09
C PRO A 277 4.46 -4.98 -1.42
N LYS A 278 5.36 -4.29 -2.13
CA LYS A 278 5.41 -4.27 -3.60
C LYS A 278 5.55 -5.66 -4.20
N ALA A 279 6.36 -6.54 -3.60
CA ALA A 279 6.58 -7.89 -4.11
C ALA A 279 5.31 -8.75 -4.06
N VAL A 280 4.53 -8.66 -2.98
CA VAL A 280 3.26 -9.39 -2.84
C VAL A 280 2.23 -8.91 -3.87
N VAL A 281 2.10 -7.60 -4.06
CA VAL A 281 1.22 -7.02 -5.07
C VAL A 281 1.65 -7.38 -6.49
N THR A 282 2.96 -7.43 -6.75
CA THR A 282 3.50 -7.85 -8.05
C THR A 282 3.20 -9.32 -8.33
N GLU A 283 3.26 -10.18 -7.32
CA GLU A 283 2.84 -11.58 -7.44
C GLU A 283 1.33 -11.69 -7.69
N ASN A 284 0.48 -10.90 -7.02
CA ASN A 284 -0.96 -10.85 -7.30
C ASN A 284 -1.24 -10.42 -8.75
N ILE A 285 -0.51 -9.42 -9.28
CA ILE A 285 -0.62 -9.00 -10.68
C ILE A 285 -0.20 -10.14 -11.62
N ARG A 286 0.88 -10.88 -11.32
CA ARG A 286 1.31 -12.05 -12.12
C ARG A 286 0.24 -13.16 -12.12
N ARG A 287 -0.41 -13.43 -10.98
CA ARG A 287 -1.49 -14.42 -10.92
C ARG A 287 -2.70 -13.98 -11.73
N LEU A 288 -3.08 -12.71 -11.61
CA LEU A 288 -4.12 -12.11 -12.42
C LEU A 288 -3.77 -12.20 -13.91
N SER A 289 -2.53 -11.90 -14.29
CA SER A 289 -2.09 -11.89 -15.69
C SER A 289 -2.20 -13.28 -16.33
N ILE A 290 -1.84 -14.34 -15.60
CA ILE A 290 -2.04 -15.73 -16.03
C ILE A 290 -3.51 -16.04 -16.22
N ARG A 291 -4.36 -15.63 -15.26
CA ARG A 291 -5.80 -15.91 -15.29
C ARG A 291 -6.53 -15.13 -16.38
N ALA A 292 -6.10 -13.90 -16.67
CA ALA A 292 -6.72 -12.98 -17.60
C ALA A 292 -6.16 -13.10 -19.02
N GLY A 293 -4.91 -13.57 -19.18
CA GLY A 293 -4.24 -13.75 -20.46
C GLY A 293 -3.40 -12.55 -20.94
N PHE A 294 -2.94 -11.67 -20.03
CA PHE A 294 -2.13 -10.51 -20.39
C PHE A 294 -0.67 -10.62 -19.93
N ASN A 295 0.22 -9.80 -20.51
CA ASN A 295 1.61 -9.70 -20.08
C ASN A 295 1.74 -8.77 -18.86
N PRO A 296 2.19 -9.25 -17.68
CA PRO A 296 2.30 -8.41 -16.49
C PRO A 296 3.38 -7.31 -16.61
N GLN A 297 4.33 -7.43 -17.55
CA GLN A 297 5.37 -6.42 -17.77
C GLN A 297 4.85 -5.17 -18.49
N THR A 298 3.73 -5.29 -19.20
CA THR A 298 3.07 -4.18 -19.91
C THR A 298 1.78 -3.75 -19.21
N PHE A 299 1.61 -4.11 -17.94
CA PHE A 299 0.52 -3.67 -17.09
C PHE A 299 0.76 -2.24 -16.60
N CYS A 300 -0.19 -1.35 -16.87
CA CYS A 300 -0.10 0.07 -16.59
C CYS A 300 -1.31 0.51 -15.73
N LEU A 301 -1.05 0.78 -14.46
CA LEU A 301 -2.06 1.21 -13.49
C LEU A 301 -2.13 2.74 -13.41
N ALA A 302 -3.34 3.30 -13.45
CA ALA A 302 -3.54 4.74 -13.26
C ALA A 302 -3.07 5.22 -11.87
N LYS A 303 -2.40 6.38 -11.82
CA LYS A 303 -1.86 6.97 -10.56
C LYS A 303 -2.94 7.43 -9.59
N VAL A 304 -4.04 7.96 -10.11
CA VAL A 304 -5.20 8.48 -9.36
C VAL A 304 -4.87 9.69 -8.49
N SER A 305 -5.21 10.87 -9.00
CA SER A 305 -5.13 12.16 -8.29
C SER A 305 -6.50 12.65 -7.79
N HIS A 306 -7.56 11.87 -8.02
CA HIS A 306 -8.97 12.21 -7.82
C HIS A 306 -9.41 13.47 -8.60
N GLY A 307 -8.75 13.72 -9.74
CA GLY A 307 -9.07 14.77 -10.70
C GLY A 307 -9.64 14.20 -12.00
N ASN A 308 -9.33 14.84 -13.12
CA ASN A 308 -9.80 14.45 -14.46
C ASN A 308 -8.67 14.35 -15.52
N GLY A 309 -7.41 14.35 -15.09
CA GLY A 309 -6.27 14.27 -16.01
C GLY A 309 -6.24 12.93 -16.75
N VAL A 310 -5.94 12.97 -18.04
CA VAL A 310 -5.85 11.79 -18.92
C VAL A 310 -4.44 11.69 -19.47
N TRP A 311 -3.83 10.51 -19.36
CA TRP A 311 -2.56 10.22 -19.99
C TRP A 311 -2.76 9.40 -21.26
N SER A 312 -2.40 9.97 -22.41
CA SER A 312 -2.30 9.22 -23.66
C SER A 312 -0.98 8.46 -23.70
N LEU A 313 -1.05 7.13 -23.62
CA LEU A 313 0.12 6.28 -23.54
C LEU A 313 0.99 6.43 -24.79
N GLY A 314 2.24 6.82 -24.58
CA GLY A 314 3.19 7.16 -25.65
C GLY A 314 3.59 8.64 -25.66
N LYS A 315 2.83 9.49 -24.97
CA LYS A 315 3.27 10.85 -24.59
C LYS A 315 4.01 10.82 -23.25
N PRO A 316 4.79 11.87 -22.91
CA PRO A 316 5.38 12.00 -21.58
C PRO A 316 4.32 11.82 -20.49
N GLU A 317 4.63 11.00 -19.49
CA GLU A 317 3.69 10.72 -18.41
C GLU A 317 3.50 11.98 -17.53
N PRO A 318 2.26 12.46 -17.34
CA PRO A 318 2.01 13.60 -16.46
C PRO A 318 2.20 13.22 -14.99
N GLU A 319 2.39 14.25 -14.15
CA GLU A 319 2.52 14.08 -12.70
C GLU A 319 1.21 13.54 -12.10
N ASN A 320 0.08 14.09 -12.53
CA ASN A 320 -1.25 13.79 -11.99
C ASN A 320 -2.19 13.38 -13.13
N TYR A 321 -2.81 12.21 -12.99
CA TYR A 321 -3.84 11.72 -13.91
C TYR A 321 -4.68 10.62 -13.24
N ASP A 322 -5.88 10.45 -13.75
CA ASP A 322 -6.89 9.51 -13.27
C ASP A 322 -7.37 8.56 -14.37
N ALA A 323 -6.98 8.81 -15.62
CA ALA A 323 -7.32 8.01 -16.78
C ALA A 323 -6.11 7.78 -17.70
N ILE A 324 -6.14 6.68 -18.44
CA ILE A 324 -5.14 6.33 -19.45
C ILE A 324 -5.87 5.91 -20.73
N VAL A 325 -5.37 6.33 -21.89
CA VAL A 325 -5.90 5.92 -23.21
C VAL A 325 -4.77 5.43 -24.11
N THR A 326 -5.00 4.37 -24.89
CA THR A 326 -4.04 3.87 -25.87
C THR A 326 -4.69 3.11 -27.03
N ASN A 327 -3.99 3.07 -28.17
CA ASN A 327 -4.22 2.12 -29.27
C ASN A 327 -3.08 1.08 -29.40
N ARG A 328 -2.14 1.05 -28.44
CA ARG A 328 -1.02 0.10 -28.46
C ARG A 328 -1.52 -1.28 -28.04
N LYS A 329 -1.38 -2.23 -28.96
CA LYS A 329 -1.66 -3.64 -28.69
C LYS A 329 -0.73 -4.22 -27.63
N GLY A 330 -1.24 -5.18 -26.86
CA GLY A 330 -0.45 -5.91 -25.85
C GLY A 330 -0.07 -5.12 -24.60
N VAL A 331 -0.54 -3.87 -24.46
CA VAL A 331 -0.46 -3.10 -23.20
C VAL A 331 -1.78 -3.25 -22.46
N THR A 332 -1.73 -3.59 -21.17
CA THR A 332 -2.92 -3.67 -20.32
C THR A 332 -3.04 -2.43 -19.46
N LEU A 333 -4.08 -1.64 -19.71
CA LEU A 333 -4.41 -0.48 -18.88
C LEU A 333 -5.27 -0.94 -17.70
N ALA A 334 -5.09 -0.32 -16.53
CA ALA A 334 -5.89 -0.61 -15.35
C ALA A 334 -6.27 0.64 -14.55
N ALA A 335 -7.52 0.72 -14.11
CA ALA A 335 -8.00 1.71 -13.16
C ALA A 335 -8.27 1.04 -11.79
N PRO A 336 -7.67 1.53 -10.70
CA PRO A 336 -7.92 0.99 -9.37
C PRO A 336 -9.30 1.43 -8.84
N GLY A 337 -9.94 0.54 -8.09
CA GLY A 337 -11.23 0.79 -7.45
C GLY A 337 -11.34 0.07 -6.10
N ALA A 338 -11.85 0.78 -5.11
CA ALA A 338 -12.37 0.26 -3.86
C ALA A 338 -13.39 1.29 -3.36
N ASP A 339 -14.60 1.20 -3.93
CA ASP A 339 -15.73 2.16 -3.87
C ASP A 339 -15.78 3.20 -5.00
N CYS A 340 -14.66 3.75 -5.46
CA CYS A 340 -14.67 4.57 -6.67
C CYS A 340 -14.91 3.70 -7.92
N ILE A 341 -15.49 4.27 -8.98
CA ILE A 341 -15.85 3.52 -10.20
C ILE A 341 -14.59 3.30 -11.05
N PRO A 342 -14.20 2.05 -11.33
CA PRO A 342 -13.31 1.77 -12.45
C PRO A 342 -14.14 1.76 -13.74
N LEU A 343 -13.80 2.64 -14.68
CA LEU A 343 -14.44 2.74 -15.99
C LEU A 343 -13.52 2.12 -17.04
N LEU A 344 -14.09 1.33 -17.95
CA LEU A 344 -13.43 0.82 -19.15
C LEU A 344 -14.06 1.47 -20.37
N PHE A 345 -13.23 1.90 -21.31
CA PHE A 345 -13.63 2.49 -22.59
C PHE A 345 -13.03 1.67 -23.73
N ALA A 346 -13.81 1.41 -24.77
CA ALA A 346 -13.35 0.72 -25.97
C ALA A 346 -13.98 1.34 -27.22
N ASP A 347 -13.16 1.58 -28.25
CA ASP A 347 -13.63 1.85 -29.61
C ASP A 347 -13.20 0.67 -30.50
N PRO A 348 -14.13 -0.23 -30.89
CA PRO A 348 -13.82 -1.38 -31.73
C PRO A 348 -13.52 -1.02 -33.19
N VAL A 349 -13.81 0.20 -33.64
CA VAL A 349 -13.54 0.67 -35.00
C VAL A 349 -12.11 1.18 -35.10
N GLN A 350 -11.68 2.01 -34.14
CA GLN A 350 -10.32 2.57 -34.10
C GLN A 350 -9.31 1.69 -33.35
N HIS A 351 -9.75 0.61 -32.72
CA HIS A 351 -8.93 -0.26 -31.86
C HIS A 351 -8.24 0.52 -30.74
N VAL A 352 -9.01 1.37 -30.06
CA VAL A 352 -8.54 2.22 -28.95
C VAL A 352 -9.21 1.74 -27.68
N CYS A 353 -8.47 1.66 -26.59
CA CYS A 353 -9.04 1.43 -25.26
C CYS A 353 -8.57 2.47 -24.25
N GLY A 354 -9.34 2.61 -23.19
CA GLY A 354 -9.01 3.48 -22.07
C GLY A 354 -9.55 2.96 -20.76
N VAL A 355 -8.97 3.45 -19.67
CA VAL A 355 -9.46 3.24 -18.30
C VAL A 355 -9.56 4.58 -17.60
N ALA A 356 -10.52 4.72 -16.70
CA ALA A 356 -10.58 5.88 -15.80
C ALA A 356 -10.97 5.46 -14.38
N HIS A 357 -10.36 6.11 -13.40
CA HIS A 357 -10.80 6.08 -12.01
C HIS A 357 -11.74 7.26 -11.76
N ALA A 358 -13.01 6.97 -11.47
CA ALA A 358 -14.03 7.97 -11.16
C ALA A 358 -14.50 7.84 -9.70
N GLY A 359 -13.79 8.50 -8.79
CA GLY A 359 -14.31 8.83 -7.47
C GLY A 359 -15.24 10.05 -7.53
N TRP A 360 -15.92 10.39 -6.44
CA TRP A 360 -16.93 11.47 -6.43
C TRP A 360 -16.39 12.82 -6.97
N LYS A 361 -15.15 13.19 -6.61
CA LYS A 361 -14.50 14.40 -7.15
C LYS A 361 -14.18 14.28 -8.65
N GLY A 362 -13.67 13.13 -9.08
CA GLY A 362 -13.36 12.86 -10.49
C GLY A 362 -14.62 12.80 -11.37
N THR A 363 -15.73 12.27 -10.83
CA THR A 363 -17.05 12.28 -11.49
C THR A 363 -17.51 13.71 -11.73
N LEU A 364 -17.51 14.57 -10.69
CA LEU A 364 -17.87 15.99 -10.84
C LEU A 364 -16.90 16.76 -11.74
N ALA A 365 -15.61 16.42 -11.71
CA ALA A 365 -14.60 16.99 -12.60
C ALA A 365 -14.69 16.48 -14.05
N GLY A 366 -15.56 15.51 -14.34
CA GLY A 366 -15.82 15.02 -15.69
C GLY A 366 -14.75 14.08 -16.25
N VAL A 367 -14.04 13.29 -15.42
CA VAL A 367 -12.98 12.37 -15.88
C VAL A 367 -13.44 11.41 -16.98
N ALA A 368 -14.69 10.95 -16.92
CA ALA A 368 -15.26 10.07 -17.93
C ALA A 368 -15.32 10.76 -19.31
N MET A 369 -15.82 11.99 -19.35
CA MET A 369 -15.88 12.78 -20.59
C MET A 369 -14.51 13.30 -21.03
N ALA A 370 -13.59 13.58 -20.10
CA ALA A 370 -12.21 13.88 -20.44
C ALA A 370 -11.56 12.69 -21.17
N THR A 371 -11.82 11.46 -20.71
CA THR A 371 -11.34 10.24 -21.36
C THR A 371 -11.91 10.08 -22.77
N VAL A 372 -13.23 10.25 -22.93
CA VAL A 372 -13.91 10.27 -24.25
C VAL A 372 -13.30 11.34 -25.16
N THR A 373 -13.11 12.55 -24.65
CA THR A 373 -12.52 13.67 -25.42
C THR A 373 -11.11 13.33 -25.88
N THR A 374 -10.29 12.69 -25.05
CA THR A 374 -8.95 12.23 -25.46
C THR A 374 -9.04 11.17 -26.55
N MET A 375 -9.95 10.19 -26.42
CA MET A 375 -10.17 9.17 -27.45
C MET A 375 -10.56 9.79 -28.81
N THR A 376 -11.48 10.76 -28.82
CA THR A 376 -11.93 11.39 -30.06
C THR A 376 -10.87 12.32 -30.67
N THR A 377 -10.29 13.20 -29.85
CA THR A 377 -9.38 14.24 -30.34
C THR A 377 -7.99 13.74 -30.70
N GLU A 378 -7.50 12.70 -30.01
CA GLU A 378 -6.13 12.20 -30.21
C GLU A 378 -6.06 10.88 -30.99
N PHE A 379 -7.12 10.08 -30.96
CA PHE A 379 -7.15 8.77 -31.61
C PHE A 379 -8.22 8.64 -32.69
N GLY A 380 -8.97 9.72 -32.99
CA GLY A 380 -9.95 9.73 -34.06
C GLY A 380 -11.19 8.86 -33.80
N CYS A 381 -11.43 8.47 -32.55
CA CYS A 381 -12.64 7.75 -32.15
C CYS A 381 -13.89 8.58 -32.46
N GLN A 382 -14.99 7.90 -32.78
CA GLN A 382 -16.29 8.56 -32.89
C GLN A 382 -17.09 8.27 -31.62
N VAL A 383 -17.74 9.29 -31.06
CA VAL A 383 -18.48 9.14 -29.79
C VAL A 383 -19.52 8.01 -29.86
N LYS A 384 -20.19 7.85 -31.01
CA LYS A 384 -21.17 6.78 -31.25
C LYS A 384 -20.59 5.36 -31.27
N ASP A 385 -19.29 5.22 -31.48
CA ASP A 385 -18.59 3.92 -31.57
C ASP A 385 -17.90 3.56 -30.23
N ILE A 386 -17.82 4.52 -29.29
CA ILE A 386 -17.23 4.29 -27.97
C ILE A 386 -18.21 3.53 -27.08
N LEU A 387 -17.73 2.42 -26.54
CA LEU A 387 -18.38 1.57 -25.56
C LEU A 387 -17.80 1.85 -24.18
N VAL A 388 -18.67 1.90 -23.16
CA VAL A 388 -18.28 2.16 -21.77
C VAL A 388 -18.83 1.07 -20.86
N ALA A 389 -17.98 0.48 -20.03
CA ALA A 389 -18.38 -0.43 -18.98
C ALA A 389 -18.01 0.12 -17.59
N MET A 390 -18.99 0.15 -16.68
CA MET A 390 -18.81 0.61 -15.30
C MET A 390 -18.65 -0.58 -14.36
N GLY A 391 -17.50 -0.67 -13.70
CA GLY A 391 -17.23 -1.76 -12.77
C GLY A 391 -17.93 -1.63 -11.40
N PRO A 392 -17.67 -2.60 -10.51
CA PRO A 392 -18.10 -2.55 -9.12
C PRO A 392 -17.61 -1.27 -8.42
N CYS A 393 -18.52 -0.58 -7.74
CA CYS A 393 -18.25 0.65 -7.00
C CYS A 393 -19.25 0.76 -5.83
N VAL A 394 -19.10 1.75 -4.95
CA VAL A 394 -20.12 1.98 -3.92
C VAL A 394 -21.43 2.43 -4.55
N GLY A 395 -22.54 1.83 -4.12
CA GLY A 395 -23.88 2.22 -4.56
C GLY A 395 -24.51 3.29 -3.66
N PRO A 396 -25.62 3.90 -4.10
CA PRO A 396 -26.36 4.89 -3.31
C PRO A 396 -26.93 4.30 -2.01
N CYS A 397 -26.97 2.99 -1.86
CA CYS A 397 -27.34 2.32 -0.61
C CYS A 397 -26.31 2.53 0.53
N CYS A 398 -25.06 2.86 0.21
CA CYS A 398 -23.98 3.00 1.19
C CYS A 398 -23.18 4.30 1.05
N PHE A 399 -23.29 5.02 -0.06
CA PHE A 399 -22.53 6.24 -0.30
C PHE A 399 -23.32 7.49 0.10
N THR A 400 -22.83 8.20 1.12
CA THR A 400 -23.38 9.48 1.55
C THR A 400 -22.31 10.58 1.51
N LEU A 401 -22.74 11.80 1.19
CA LEU A 401 -21.91 13.00 1.22
C LEU A 401 -22.54 14.05 2.14
N HIS A 402 -21.77 15.09 2.49
CA HIS A 402 -22.37 16.29 3.08
C HIS A 402 -23.24 17.00 2.05
N GLN A 403 -24.26 17.72 2.55
CA GLN A 403 -25.29 18.32 1.72
C GLN A 403 -24.71 19.22 0.62
N GLU A 404 -23.68 20.02 0.92
CA GLU A 404 -23.06 20.93 -0.06
C GLU A 404 -22.46 20.15 -1.24
N ALA A 405 -21.78 19.04 -0.97
CA ALA A 405 -21.21 18.20 -2.01
C ALA A 405 -22.29 17.44 -2.80
N ALA A 406 -23.35 16.98 -2.12
CA ALA A 406 -24.47 16.29 -2.77
C ALA A 406 -25.26 17.22 -3.71
N GLN A 407 -25.37 18.52 -3.39
CA GLN A 407 -26.04 19.50 -4.25
C GLN A 407 -25.39 19.61 -5.64
N GLU A 408 -24.07 19.44 -5.75
CA GLU A 408 -23.38 19.45 -7.06
C GLU A 408 -23.84 18.30 -7.97
N PHE A 409 -24.15 17.13 -7.40
CA PHE A 409 -24.71 16.00 -8.15
C PHE A 409 -26.16 16.26 -8.57
N MET A 410 -26.94 16.94 -7.73
CA MET A 410 -28.34 17.28 -8.03
C MET A 410 -28.47 18.27 -9.18
N LYS A 411 -27.50 19.20 -9.33
CA LYS A 411 -27.43 20.13 -10.47
C LYS A 411 -27.21 19.42 -11.81
N ILE A 412 -26.58 18.23 -11.80
CA ILE A 412 -26.42 17.40 -12.99
C ILE A 412 -27.77 16.75 -13.31
N GLU A 413 -28.33 16.01 -12.36
CA GLU A 413 -29.63 15.36 -12.54
C GLU A 413 -30.25 15.02 -11.17
N PRO A 414 -31.51 15.42 -10.88
CA PRO A 414 -32.10 15.23 -9.56
C PRO A 414 -32.10 13.79 -9.05
N SER A 415 -32.27 12.77 -9.92
CA SER A 415 -32.28 11.36 -9.48
C SER A 415 -30.91 10.83 -9.05
N CYS A 416 -29.82 11.58 -9.27
CA CYS A 416 -28.49 11.23 -8.77
C CYS A 416 -28.39 11.31 -7.23
N VAL A 417 -29.34 11.98 -6.57
CA VAL A 417 -29.33 12.18 -5.12
C VAL A 417 -30.63 11.67 -4.51
N LYS A 418 -30.52 10.84 -3.47
CA LYS A 418 -31.65 10.38 -2.66
C LYS A 418 -31.59 11.04 -1.29
N MET A 419 -32.77 11.31 -0.72
CA MET A 419 -32.91 11.99 0.57
C MET A 419 -32.21 13.36 0.55
N ALA A 420 -32.55 14.19 -0.45
CA ALA A 420 -31.98 15.52 -0.68
C ALA A 420 -31.95 16.43 0.56
N ASP A 421 -32.98 16.33 1.41
CA ASP A 421 -33.14 17.14 2.62
C ASP A 421 -32.37 16.60 3.83
N SER A 422 -31.72 15.43 3.69
CA SER A 422 -30.86 14.87 4.74
C SER A 422 -29.58 15.70 4.89
N PRO A 423 -29.02 15.83 6.11
CA PRO A 423 -27.67 16.38 6.28
C PRO A 423 -26.59 15.52 5.61
N ARG A 424 -26.91 14.25 5.34
CA ARG A 424 -26.05 13.27 4.65
C ARG A 424 -26.82 12.58 3.52
N PRO A 425 -27.09 13.26 2.39
CA PRO A 425 -27.81 12.65 1.27
C PRO A 425 -27.04 11.48 0.68
N SER A 426 -27.77 10.52 0.12
CA SER A 426 -27.19 9.39 -0.60
C SER A 426 -26.94 9.78 -2.05
N VAL A 427 -25.75 9.47 -2.58
CA VAL A 427 -25.33 9.87 -3.93
C VAL A 427 -25.10 8.64 -4.80
N ASP A 428 -25.63 8.67 -6.01
CA ASP A 428 -25.46 7.62 -7.01
C ASP A 428 -24.39 8.01 -8.05
N LEU A 429 -23.16 7.58 -7.79
CA LEU A 429 -22.03 7.88 -8.67
C LEU A 429 -22.22 7.30 -10.08
N ARG A 430 -22.82 6.10 -10.21
CA ARG A 430 -23.02 5.44 -11.50
C ARG A 430 -24.02 6.21 -12.33
N ARG A 431 -25.16 6.57 -11.72
CA ARG A 431 -26.20 7.35 -12.39
C ARG A 431 -25.65 8.68 -12.89
N THR A 432 -24.89 9.38 -12.05
CA THR A 432 -24.26 10.65 -12.46
C THR A 432 -23.29 10.46 -13.62
N THR A 433 -22.41 9.44 -13.55
CA THR A 433 -21.49 9.15 -14.65
C THR A 433 -22.24 8.79 -15.94
N ARG A 434 -23.34 8.02 -15.85
CA ARG A 434 -24.17 7.69 -17.01
C ARG A 434 -24.75 8.94 -17.66
N VAL A 435 -25.39 9.80 -16.88
CA VAL A 435 -25.97 11.05 -17.38
C VAL A 435 -24.92 11.92 -18.07
N LEU A 436 -23.73 12.06 -17.47
CA LEU A 436 -22.64 12.84 -18.07
C LEU A 436 -22.17 12.25 -19.41
N LEU A 437 -22.08 10.92 -19.52
CA LEU A 437 -21.71 10.25 -20.77
C LEU A 437 -22.78 10.41 -21.86
N GLU A 438 -24.06 10.25 -21.51
CA GLU A 438 -25.19 10.45 -22.43
C GLU A 438 -25.29 11.90 -22.90
N CYS A 439 -25.15 12.87 -22.01
CA CYS A 439 -25.06 14.29 -22.36
C CYS A 439 -23.84 14.60 -23.25
N GLY A 440 -22.76 13.82 -23.09
CA GLY A 440 -21.58 13.87 -23.93
C GLY A 440 -21.72 13.20 -25.31
N GLY A 441 -22.88 12.58 -25.58
CA GLY A 441 -23.21 11.96 -26.86
C GLY A 441 -22.93 10.46 -26.96
N ILE A 442 -22.46 9.81 -25.88
CA ILE A 442 -22.34 8.34 -25.84
C ILE A 442 -23.75 7.76 -25.90
N LEU A 443 -23.97 6.78 -26.78
CA LEU A 443 -25.27 6.14 -26.92
C LEU A 443 -25.64 5.37 -25.65
N SER A 444 -26.92 5.40 -25.28
CA SER A 444 -27.40 4.78 -24.05
C SER A 444 -27.17 3.26 -24.04
N GLU A 445 -27.29 2.62 -25.21
CA GLU A 445 -26.99 1.21 -25.47
C GLU A 445 -25.49 0.88 -25.38
N ASN A 446 -24.61 1.88 -25.51
CA ASN A 446 -23.16 1.74 -25.41
C ASN A 446 -22.65 1.96 -23.97
N ILE A 447 -23.54 1.98 -22.97
CA ILE A 447 -23.17 2.12 -21.55
C ILE A 447 -23.67 0.90 -20.77
N SER A 448 -22.72 0.07 -20.35
CA SER A 448 -22.93 -1.08 -19.47
C SER A 448 -22.78 -0.65 -18.00
N ASP A 449 -23.90 -0.68 -17.26
CA ASP A 449 -23.99 -0.41 -15.82
C ASP A 449 -25.07 -1.31 -15.16
N ASP A 450 -25.57 -0.94 -13.98
CA ASP A 450 -26.62 -1.67 -13.25
C ASP A 450 -28.04 -1.48 -13.81
N SER A 451 -28.26 -0.53 -14.71
CA SER A 451 -29.54 -0.33 -15.41
C SER A 451 -29.71 -1.23 -16.63
N THR A 452 -28.61 -1.68 -17.22
CA THR A 452 -28.58 -2.53 -18.44
C THR A 452 -28.20 -3.99 -18.15
N SER A 453 -27.62 -4.27 -16.98
CA SER A 453 -27.30 -5.64 -16.55
C SER A 453 -28.56 -6.40 -16.12
N SER A 454 -28.95 -7.44 -16.86
CA SER A 454 -29.96 -8.38 -16.36
C SER A 454 -29.51 -8.99 -15.02
N ARG A 455 -30.44 -9.42 -14.17
CA ARG A 455 -30.16 -10.01 -12.83
C ARG A 455 -29.13 -11.17 -12.83
N TYR A 456 -28.84 -11.75 -14.00
CA TYR A 456 -27.74 -12.69 -14.21
C TYR A 456 -26.57 -11.96 -14.90
N GLY A 457 -25.47 -11.74 -14.16
CA GLY A 457 -24.24 -11.15 -14.71
C GLY A 457 -23.98 -9.68 -14.36
N ALA A 458 -24.61 -9.14 -13.31
CA ALA A 458 -24.39 -7.76 -12.87
C ALA A 458 -22.90 -7.49 -12.54
N VAL A 459 -22.25 -6.74 -13.42
CA VAL A 459 -20.88 -6.25 -13.21
C VAL A 459 -20.87 -5.12 -12.19
N SER A 460 -21.93 -4.31 -12.16
CA SER A 460 -22.02 -3.07 -11.38
C SER A 460 -22.74 -3.30 -10.05
N VAL A 461 -22.06 -3.91 -9.09
CA VAL A 461 -22.59 -4.18 -7.73
C VAL A 461 -21.96 -3.28 -6.66
N CYS A 462 -22.67 -3.08 -5.54
CA CYS A 462 -22.18 -2.25 -4.43
C CYS A 462 -21.00 -2.92 -3.69
N THR A 463 -19.81 -2.35 -3.78
CA THR A 463 -18.59 -2.89 -3.14
C THR A 463 -18.71 -3.00 -1.62
N VAL A 464 -19.44 -2.09 -0.98
CA VAL A 464 -19.71 -2.13 0.47
C VAL A 464 -20.60 -3.33 0.83
N CYS A 465 -21.67 -3.57 0.07
CA CYS A 465 -22.67 -4.63 0.35
C CYS A 465 -22.16 -6.05 0.07
N HIS A 466 -21.05 -6.21 -0.66
CA HIS A 466 -20.50 -7.50 -1.06
C HIS A 466 -19.08 -7.70 -0.52
N PRO A 467 -18.90 -7.85 0.81
CA PRO A 467 -17.59 -7.92 1.45
C PRO A 467 -16.76 -9.13 1.06
N ASP A 468 -17.40 -10.24 0.68
CA ASP A 468 -16.72 -11.45 0.25
C ASP A 468 -16.13 -11.31 -1.17
N ALA A 469 -16.67 -10.39 -1.97
CA ALA A 469 -16.28 -10.21 -3.37
C ALA A 469 -15.39 -8.98 -3.61
N PHE A 470 -15.51 -7.90 -2.82
CA PHE A 470 -14.81 -6.64 -3.11
C PHE A 470 -14.19 -5.99 -1.88
N PHE A 471 -13.09 -5.27 -2.11
CA PHE A 471 -12.56 -4.32 -1.14
C PHE A 471 -13.41 -3.05 -1.14
N SER A 472 -13.48 -2.38 0.02
CA SER A 472 -14.20 -1.13 0.20
C SER A 472 -13.49 -0.26 1.23
N HIS A 473 -13.11 0.95 0.83
CA HIS A 473 -12.56 1.96 1.74
C HIS A 473 -13.59 2.45 2.76
N ILE A 474 -14.85 2.61 2.35
CA ILE A 474 -15.97 3.04 3.21
C ILE A 474 -16.21 2.02 4.32
N ARG A 475 -16.15 0.72 4.00
CA ARG A 475 -16.32 -0.36 4.98
C ARG A 475 -15.06 -0.59 5.82
N ASP A 476 -13.90 -0.70 5.18
CA ASP A 476 -12.67 -1.22 5.79
C ASP A 476 -11.71 -0.11 6.28
N GLY A 477 -12.07 1.16 6.07
CA GLY A 477 -11.30 2.32 6.51
C GLY A 477 -9.97 2.46 5.77
N SER A 478 -8.91 2.88 6.48
CA SER A 478 -7.61 3.20 5.87
C SER A 478 -6.80 1.98 5.41
N ASN A 479 -7.17 0.77 5.87
CA ASN A 479 -6.42 -0.45 5.62
C ASN A 479 -7.19 -1.40 4.68
N PHE A 480 -7.49 -0.91 3.48
CA PHE A 480 -8.23 -1.63 2.44
C PHE A 480 -7.33 -2.08 1.29
N GLY A 481 -7.63 -3.23 0.70
CA GLY A 481 -7.05 -3.69 -0.56
C GLY A 481 -7.69 -2.97 -1.74
N THR A 482 -7.16 -3.18 -2.94
CA THR A 482 -7.64 -2.50 -4.14
C THR A 482 -7.87 -3.51 -5.25
N GLN A 483 -9.08 -3.54 -5.80
CA GLN A 483 -9.40 -4.23 -7.06
C GLN A 483 -9.12 -3.31 -8.26
N VAL A 484 -9.14 -3.84 -9.47
CA VAL A 484 -8.94 -3.06 -10.70
C VAL A 484 -9.98 -3.43 -11.76
N GLY A 485 -10.37 -2.44 -12.56
CA GLY A 485 -10.85 -2.70 -13.92
C GLY A 485 -9.65 -2.64 -14.87
N PHE A 486 -9.53 -3.59 -15.79
CA PHE A 486 -8.47 -3.63 -16.79
C PHE A 486 -9.00 -3.83 -18.21
N ILE A 487 -8.28 -3.31 -19.19
CA ILE A 487 -8.55 -3.50 -20.61
C ILE A 487 -7.26 -3.46 -21.44
N SER A 488 -7.21 -4.24 -22.52
CA SER A 488 -6.11 -4.28 -23.47
C SER A 488 -6.65 -4.57 -24.88
N VAL A 489 -6.06 -3.93 -25.89
CA VAL A 489 -6.28 -4.30 -27.29
C VAL A 489 -5.48 -5.58 -27.56
N GLN A 490 -6.15 -6.64 -28.01
CA GLN A 490 -5.46 -7.90 -28.32
C GLN A 490 -4.46 -7.74 -29.48
N GLY A 491 -3.34 -8.47 -29.36
CA GLY A 491 -2.21 -8.51 -30.30
C GLY A 491 -2.59 -9.04 -31.66
#